data_AF-A0A920GIA7-F1
#
_entry.id   AF-A0A920GIA7-F1
#
_cell.length_a   1.000
_cell.length_b   1.000
_cell.length_c   1.000
_cell.angle_alpha   90.00
_cell.angle_beta   90.00
_cell.angle_gamma   90.00
#
_symmetry.space_group_name_H-M   'P 1'
#
loop_
_entity.id
_entity.type
_entity.pdbx_description
1 polymer ?
#
loop_
_entity_poly.entity_id
_entity_poly.type
_entity_poly.pdbx_seq_one_letter_code
_entity_poly.pdbx_strand_id
1 'polypeptide(L)' 'MINENLFKKSISFWNLKNDEFELLAHRENITYKVYDLKGSCFVLRFHRKITLIMMKLNQNYYG' A
#
# COMPACT_ATOMS: atom_id res chain seq x y z
N MET A 1 5.44 -6.35 -3.20
CA MET A 1 4.96 -5.11 -3.85
C MET A 1 3.43 -5.16 -3.86
N ILE A 2 2.69 -4.08 -3.58
CA ILE A 2 1.21 -4.10 -3.74
C ILE A 2 0.91 -4.32 -5.22
N ASN A 3 -0.05 -5.19 -5.52
CA ASN A 3 -0.52 -5.41 -6.88
C ASN A 3 -1.14 -4.11 -7.42
N GLU A 4 -0.65 -3.59 -8.54
CA GLU A 4 -1.11 -2.33 -9.13
C GLU A 4 -2.62 -2.34 -9.43
N ASN A 5 -3.17 -3.45 -9.93
CA ASN A 5 -4.60 -3.56 -10.20
C ASN A 5 -5.43 -3.49 -8.91
N LEU A 6 -4.92 -4.09 -7.84
CA LEU A 6 -5.56 -3.99 -6.52
C LEU A 6 -5.52 -2.54 -6.02
N PHE A 7 -4.39 -1.86 -6.16
CA PHE A 7 -4.24 -0.46 -5.79
C PHE A 7 -5.20 0.45 -6.56
N LYS A 8 -5.23 0.35 -7.91
CA LYS A 8 -6.15 1.10 -8.77
C LYS A 8 -7.61 0.90 -8.37
N LYS A 9 -8.00 -0.35 -8.07
CA LYS A 9 -9.34 -0.68 -7.58
C LYS A 9 -9.62 -0.12 -6.19
N SER A 10 -8.62 -0.06 -5.31
CA SER A 10 -8.78 0.53 -3.97
C SER A 10 -9.03 2.04 -4.05
N ILE A 11 -8.23 2.76 -4.83
CA ILE A 11 -8.34 4.23 -4.91
C ILE A 11 -9.58 4.70 -5.67
N SER A 12 -10.14 3.87 -6.56
CA SER A 12 -11.40 4.19 -7.23
C SER A 12 -12.60 4.29 -6.27
N PHE A 13 -12.57 3.63 -5.10
CA PHE A 13 -13.61 3.79 -4.08
C PHE A 13 -13.65 5.19 -3.46
N TRP A 14 -12.58 5.98 -3.62
CA TRP A 14 -12.48 7.35 -3.12
C TRP A 14 -12.60 8.39 -4.23
N ASN A 15 -13.06 8.00 -5.43
CA ASN A 15 -13.14 8.87 -6.62
C ASN A 15 -11.78 9.52 -6.99
N LEU A 16 -10.68 8.78 -6.79
CA LEU A 16 -9.35 9.19 -7.19
C LEU A 16 -9.02 8.65 -8.59
N LYS A 17 -8.23 9.40 -9.34
CA LYS A 17 -7.71 9.00 -10.65
C LYS A 17 -6.86 7.74 -10.53
N ASN A 18 -7.05 6.81 -11.46
CA ASN A 18 -6.35 5.53 -11.47
C ASN A 18 -5.26 5.42 -12.55
N ASP A 19 -5.13 6.45 -13.38
CA ASP A 19 -4.17 6.63 -14.45
C ASP A 19 -3.02 7.56 -14.05
N GLU A 20 -3.22 8.40 -13.03
CA GLU A 20 -2.26 9.39 -12.56
C GLU A 20 -1.90 9.17 -11.08
N PHE A 21 -0.80 8.45 -10.82
CA PHE A 21 -0.26 8.24 -9.48
C PHE A 21 1.25 8.01 -9.49
N GLU A 22 1.91 8.33 -8.36
CA GLU A 22 3.35 8.23 -8.19
C GLU A 22 3.69 7.52 -6.87
N LEU A 23 4.62 6.56 -6.92
CA LEU A 23 5.14 5.91 -5.72
C LEU A 23 6.23 6.78 -5.08
N LEU A 24 5.96 7.31 -3.88
CA LEU A 24 6.90 8.18 -3.16
C LEU A 24 7.83 7.39 -2.22
N ALA A 25 7.34 6.34 -1.58
CA ALA A 25 8.11 5.55 -0.61
C ALA A 25 7.60 4.11 -0.48
N HIS A 26 8.50 3.15 -0.24
CA HIS A 26 8.17 1.71 -0.22
C HIS A 26 8.73 0.90 0.95
N ARG A 27 9.35 1.54 1.96
CA ARG A 27 10.06 0.89 3.08
C ARG A 27 9.09 0.16 4.04
N GLU A 28 8.77 0.76 5.18
CA GLU A 28 7.85 0.18 6.17
C GLU A 28 6.39 0.28 5.73
N ASN A 29 6.04 1.43 5.14
CA ASN A 29 4.73 1.72 4.58
C ASN A 29 4.89 2.00 3.10
N ILE A 30 3.80 1.84 2.35
CA ILE A 30 3.76 2.25 0.95
C ILE A 30 3.06 3.59 0.87
N THR A 31 3.72 4.57 0.27
CA THR A 31 3.18 5.91 0.12
C THR A 31 3.03 6.24 -1.35
N TYR A 32 1.82 6.65 -1.74
CA TYR A 32 1.50 7.10 -3.09
C TYR A 32 1.03 8.55 -3.08
N LYS A 33 1.44 9.30 -4.10
CA LYS A 33 0.81 10.55 -4.49
C LYS A 33 -0.25 10.23 -5.53
N VAL A 34 -1.45 10.77 -5.34
CA VAL A 34 -2.61 10.55 -6.23
C VAL A 34 -3.39 11.84 -6.37
N TYR A 35 -4.26 11.89 -7.38
CA TYR A 35 -5.11 13.05 -7.64
C TYR A 35 -6.57 12.66 -7.68
N ASP A 36 -7.47 13.57 -7.30
CA ASP A 36 -8.89 13.42 -7.58
C ASP A 36 -9.23 13.86 -9.02
N LEU A 37 -10.49 13.70 -9.40
CA LEU A 37 -11.00 14.14 -10.71
C LEU A 37 -10.94 15.66 -10.92
N LYS A 38 -10.78 16.46 -9.85
CA LYS A 38 -10.68 17.92 -9.89
C LYS A 38 -9.22 18.42 -9.94
N GLY A 39 -8.25 17.51 -9.85
CA GLY A 39 -6.82 17.82 -9.81
C GLY A 39 -6.26 18.11 -8.40
N SER A 40 -7.06 17.92 -7.35
CA SER A 40 -6.58 18.02 -5.97
C SER A 40 -5.59 16.89 -5.67
N CYS A 41 -4.47 17.21 -5.03
CA CYS A 41 -3.42 16.25 -4.70
C CYS A 41 -3.62 15.64 -3.31
N PHE A 42 -3.49 14.31 -3.22
CA PHE A 42 -3.53 13.55 -1.98
C PHE A 42 -2.29 12.68 -1.81
N VAL A 43 -1.93 12.43 -0.56
CA VAL A 43 -0.87 11.48 -0.20
C VAL A 43 -1.49 10.33 0.59
N LEU A 44 -1.48 9.14 0.01
CA LEU A 44 -2.03 7.93 0.62
C LEU A 44 -0.90 7.10 1.23
N ARG A 45 -1.04 6.75 2.51
CA ARG A 45 -0.09 5.89 3.23
C ARG A 45 -0.75 4.57 3.61
N PHE A 46 -0.30 3.48 3.01
CA PHE A 46 -0.77 2.13 3.30
C PHE A 46 0.15 1.46 4.32
N HIS A 47 -0.43 1.17 5.49
CA HIS A 47 0.24 0.43 6.53
C HIS A 47 0.26 -1.06 6.20
N ARG A 48 1.47 -1.64 6.10
CA ARG A 48 1.64 -3.08 5.93
C ARG A 48 1.54 -3.73 7.30
N LYS A 49 0.49 -4.50 7.56
CA LYS A 49 0.48 -5.40 8.72
C LYS A 49 1.41 -6.56 8.39
N ILE A 50 2.63 -6.53 8.93
CA ILE A 50 3.51 -7.70 8.94
C ILE A 50 2.89 -8.68 9.92
N THR A 51 2.15 -9.66 9.42
CA THR A 51 1.76 -10.80 10.24
C THR A 51 3.05 -11.55 10.55
N LEU A 52 3.50 -11.50 11.81
CA LEU A 52 4.65 -12.23 12.36
C LEU A 52 4.43 -13.76 12.31
N ILE A 53 4.26 -14.34 11.12
CA ILE A 53 4.17 -15.79 10.94
C ILE A 53 5.57 -16.42 11.13
N MET A 54 6.65 -15.66 10.94
CA MET A 54 8.02 -16.17 11.09
C MET A 54 8.53 -16.29 12.53
N MET A 55 7.94 -15.61 13.52
CA MET A 55 8.40 -15.76 14.91
C MET A 55 7.93 -17.05 15.59
N LYS A 56 6.86 -17.70 15.10
CA LYS A 56 6.39 -18.99 15.63
C LYS A 56 7.17 -20.20 15.10
N LEU A 57 7.82 -20.09 13.93
CA LEU A 57 8.56 -21.21 13.34
C LEU A 57 9.95 -21.42 13.97
N ASN A 58 10.56 -20.37 14.52
CA ASN A 58 11.89 -20.48 15.14
C ASN A 58 11.88 -20.99 16.60
N GLN A 59 10.73 -21.02 17.28
CA GLN A 59 10.65 -21.60 18.63
C GLN A 59 10.47 -23.14 18.62
N ASN A 60 10.10 -23.73 17.49
CA ASN A 60 9.92 -25.18 17.35
C ASN A 60 11.15 -25.92 16.77
N TYR A 61 12.21 -25.20 16.37
CA TYR A 61 13.45 -25.81 15.85
C TYR A 61 14.58 -25.88 16.89
N TYR A 62 14.37 -25.34 18.10
CA TYR A 62 15.31 -25.39 19.22
C TYR A 62 14.65 -25.96 20.51
N GLY A 63 13.63 -26.80 20.36
CA GLY A 63 12.99 -27.55 21.45
C GLY A 63 13.41 -29.01 21.43
#